data_AF-A0A8C6N7T4-F1
#
_entry.id   AF-A0A8C6N7T4-F1
#
_cell.length_a   1.000
_cell.length_b   1.000
_cell.length_c   1.000
_cell.angle_alpha   90.00
_cell.angle_beta   90.00
_cell.angle_gamma   90.00
#
_symmetry.space_group_name_H-M   'P 1'
#
loop_
_entity.id
_entity.type
_entity.pdbx_description
1 polymer ?
#
loop_
_entity_poly.entity_id
_entity_poly.type
_entity_poly.pdbx_seq_one_letter_code
_entity_poly.pdbx_strand_id
1 'polypeptide(L)'
;MNVLLLLSSNSHNIPFLFISNLRPDFYTLYIEEPDSSGHSFGPVSGGVLKALQLADQALGMLMEGLKQRNLHCFIWMESTYCTQVEYMTNYFEQIDFYIYAGPASRIRATNVPEDYYTFNSEGIVKNLTCKKSPQHFKPYLSPDLPKRLHYANNIRIDKVNLLVDRQWLAVRDRSYTSCDGGNHGYNNLFKSMEAIFLAYGPSFKEQTEVDVFENIEVYNLLCDLLHITPAPNNGTHGSLNHLLKKPFYNPSHAKEVSSPSSCPVSRLTPIDDLGCTCMHVSRGFCDL
;
A
#
# COMPACT_ATOMS: atom_id res chain seq x y z
N MET A 1 -18.25 -13.68 19.25
CA MET A 1 -17.27 -13.64 18.16
C MET A 1 -17.24 -12.22 17.61
N ASN A 2 -16.06 -11.61 17.49
CA ASN A 2 -15.90 -10.41 16.67
C ASN A 2 -15.67 -10.90 15.23
N VAL A 3 -16.33 -10.28 14.25
CA VAL A 3 -16.15 -10.57 12.84
C VAL A 3 -15.47 -9.37 12.20
N LEU A 4 -14.26 -9.61 11.69
CA LEU A 4 -13.54 -8.67 10.85
C LEU A 4 -13.60 -9.20 9.42
N LEU A 5 -14.05 -8.39 8.47
CA LEU A 5 -14.19 -8.79 7.08
C LEU A 5 -13.16 -8.07 6.21
N LEU A 6 -12.30 -8.89 5.61
CA LEU A 6 -11.43 -8.55 4.49
C LEU A 6 -11.88 -9.47 3.35
N LEU A 7 -12.38 -8.90 2.25
CA LEU A 7 -13.20 -9.63 1.27
C LEU A 7 -12.60 -9.78 -0.11
N SER A 8 -13.12 -10.84 -0.73
CA SER A 8 -12.89 -11.56 -2.00
C SER A 8 -13.92 -12.77 -1.88
N SER A 9 -14.23 -13.66 -2.85
CA SER A 9 -15.15 -14.86 -2.71
C SER A 9 -15.12 -16.08 -3.70
N ASN A 10 -14.79 -17.34 -3.26
CA ASN A 10 -15.49 -18.60 -3.66
C ASN A 10 -15.40 -19.88 -2.74
N SER A 11 -16.45 -20.71 -2.72
CA SER A 11 -16.84 -21.63 -1.62
C SER A 11 -17.01 -23.13 -1.95
N HIS A 12 -16.75 -24.03 -0.99
CA HIS A 12 -17.25 -25.41 -0.96
C HIS A 12 -17.70 -25.85 0.46
N ASN A 13 -18.71 -26.73 0.54
CA ASN A 13 -19.33 -27.20 1.79
C ASN A 13 -18.36 -27.97 2.70
N ILE A 14 -18.20 -27.54 3.95
CA ILE A 14 -17.47 -28.26 5.01
C ILE A 14 -18.38 -28.40 6.25
N PRO A 15 -18.73 -29.62 6.69
CA PRO A 15 -19.46 -29.83 7.94
C PRO A 15 -18.52 -29.69 9.15
N PHE A 16 -18.76 -28.68 10.00
CA PHE A 16 -18.01 -28.51 11.25
C PHE A 16 -18.67 -29.25 12.42
N LEU A 17 -18.01 -30.31 12.88
CA LEU A 17 -18.36 -31.03 14.12
C LEU A 17 -17.63 -30.37 15.30
N PHE A 18 -18.36 -29.71 16.21
CA PHE A 18 -17.74 -29.00 17.34
C PHE A 18 -17.47 -29.92 18.54
N ILE A 19 -16.19 -30.22 18.80
CA ILE A 19 -15.71 -30.73 20.09
C ILE A 19 -15.13 -29.53 20.87
N SER A 20 -15.60 -29.30 22.10
CA SER A 20 -15.42 -28.03 22.83
C SER A 20 -13.96 -27.62 23.07
N ASN A 21 -13.03 -28.58 23.17
CA ASN A 21 -11.62 -28.32 23.50
C ASN A 21 -10.72 -28.09 22.27
N LEU A 22 -11.30 -28.00 21.07
CA LEU A 22 -10.56 -27.85 19.80
C LEU A 22 -11.03 -26.64 18.95
N ARG A 23 -11.81 -25.72 19.53
CA ARG A 23 -12.34 -24.56 18.79
C ARG A 23 -11.32 -23.41 18.76
N PRO A 24 -10.88 -22.93 17.58
CA PRO A 24 -10.03 -21.74 17.46
C PRO A 24 -10.70 -20.46 17.96
N ASP A 25 -9.90 -19.49 18.37
CA ASP A 25 -10.35 -18.12 18.68
C ASP A 25 -10.12 -17.12 17.53
N PHE A 26 -9.27 -17.48 16.57
CA PHE A 26 -8.99 -16.71 15.36
C PHE A 26 -9.32 -17.53 14.11
N TYR A 27 -9.92 -16.86 13.12
CA TYR A 27 -10.36 -17.46 11.86
C TYR A 27 -10.11 -16.46 10.72
N THR A 28 -9.73 -16.97 9.55
CA THR A 28 -9.66 -16.22 8.31
C THR A 28 -10.55 -16.88 7.28
N LEU A 29 -11.33 -16.09 6.54
CA LEU A 29 -12.03 -16.53 5.35
C LEU A 29 -11.46 -15.76 4.15
N TYR A 30 -10.69 -16.45 3.32
CA TYR A 30 -10.36 -16.02 1.97
C TYR A 30 -11.02 -16.98 0.99
N ILE A 31 -11.34 -16.44 -0.18
CA ILE A 31 -12.48 -16.71 -1.04
C ILE A 31 -12.17 -15.61 -2.15
N GLU A 32 -12.24 -15.79 -3.50
CA GLU A 32 -11.58 -14.94 -4.58
C GLU A 32 -12.34 -13.74 -5.26
N GLU A 33 -13.62 -13.83 -5.67
CA GLU A 33 -14.38 -12.74 -6.36
C GLU A 33 -14.71 -11.48 -5.52
N PRO A 34 -14.93 -10.27 -6.08
CA PRO A 34 -15.02 -9.88 -7.49
C PRO A 34 -13.69 -9.64 -8.21
N ASP A 35 -12.53 -9.99 -7.64
CA ASP A 35 -11.22 -9.72 -8.28
C ASP A 35 -11.10 -10.40 -9.65
N SER A 36 -11.41 -11.71 -9.71
CA SER A 36 -11.43 -12.52 -10.94
C SER A 36 -12.35 -11.94 -12.03
N SER A 37 -13.58 -11.58 -11.68
CA SER A 37 -14.53 -10.94 -12.59
C SER A 37 -14.12 -9.50 -12.94
N GLY A 38 -13.44 -8.81 -12.02
CA GLY A 38 -12.83 -7.51 -12.25
C GLY A 38 -11.78 -7.59 -13.35
N HIS A 39 -10.75 -8.41 -13.16
CA HIS A 39 -9.72 -8.64 -14.17
C HIS A 39 -10.32 -9.04 -15.53
N SER A 40 -11.33 -9.92 -15.53
CA SER A 40 -11.95 -10.45 -16.75
C SER A 40 -12.80 -9.45 -17.53
N PHE A 41 -13.48 -8.53 -16.85
CA PHE A 41 -14.54 -7.70 -17.46
C PHE A 41 -14.40 -6.18 -17.22
N GLY A 42 -13.39 -5.77 -16.45
CA GLY A 42 -13.26 -4.41 -15.93
C GLY A 42 -14.14 -4.15 -14.69
N PRO A 43 -13.81 -3.11 -13.90
CA PRO A 43 -14.42 -2.85 -12.59
C PRO A 43 -15.89 -2.44 -12.67
N VAL A 44 -16.32 -1.81 -13.77
CA VAL A 44 -17.70 -1.37 -14.00
C VAL A 44 -18.34 -2.27 -15.05
N SER A 45 -18.72 -3.47 -14.64
CA SER A 45 -19.21 -4.51 -15.56
C SER A 45 -20.35 -5.35 -14.96
N GLY A 46 -21.15 -5.97 -15.83
CA GLY A 46 -22.18 -6.93 -15.41
C GLY A 46 -21.60 -8.23 -14.83
N GLY A 47 -20.32 -8.52 -15.06
CA GLY A 47 -19.58 -9.60 -14.40
C GLY A 47 -19.31 -9.26 -12.94
N VAL A 48 -18.67 -8.12 -12.68
CA VAL A 48 -18.42 -7.62 -11.31
C VAL A 48 -19.72 -7.48 -10.52
N LEU A 49 -20.81 -6.97 -11.11
CA LEU A 49 -22.09 -6.87 -10.42
C LEU A 49 -22.61 -8.23 -9.91
N LYS A 50 -22.50 -9.29 -10.72
CA LYS A 50 -22.87 -10.66 -10.30
C LYS A 50 -21.91 -11.23 -9.26
N ALA A 51 -20.62 -10.96 -9.43
CA ALA A 51 -19.58 -11.39 -8.50
C ALA A 51 -19.76 -10.77 -7.10
N LEU A 52 -20.13 -9.49 -7.04
CA LEU A 52 -20.51 -8.80 -5.80
C LEU A 52 -21.77 -9.41 -5.17
N GLN A 53 -22.79 -9.77 -5.95
CA GLN A 53 -23.98 -10.46 -5.45
C GLN A 53 -23.66 -11.84 -4.88
N LEU A 54 -22.71 -12.57 -5.45
CA LEU A 54 -22.25 -13.87 -4.94
C LEU A 54 -21.43 -13.72 -3.65
N ALA A 55 -20.53 -12.74 -3.58
CA ALA A 55 -19.78 -12.42 -2.37
C ALA A 55 -20.70 -12.00 -1.21
N ASP A 56 -21.71 -11.17 -1.51
CA ASP A 56 -22.73 -10.77 -0.54
C ASP A 56 -23.59 -11.94 -0.07
N GLN A 57 -23.98 -12.85 -0.96
CA GLN A 57 -24.68 -14.09 -0.58
C GLN A 57 -23.82 -15.01 0.30
N ALA A 58 -22.53 -15.17 0.01
CA ALA A 58 -21.62 -15.97 0.82
C ALA A 58 -21.42 -15.37 2.23
N LEU A 59 -21.27 -14.05 2.31
CA LEU A 59 -21.29 -13.32 3.59
C LEU A 59 -22.65 -13.46 4.28
N GLY A 60 -23.75 -13.38 3.54
CA GLY A 60 -25.11 -13.60 4.02
C GLY A 60 -25.27 -14.97 4.66
N MET A 61 -24.77 -16.04 4.03
CA MET A 61 -24.80 -17.39 4.61
C MET A 61 -23.99 -17.50 5.91
N LEU A 62 -22.80 -16.89 5.95
CA LEU A 62 -21.99 -16.81 7.18
C LEU A 62 -22.74 -16.03 8.28
N MET A 63 -23.32 -14.89 7.94
CA MET A 63 -24.04 -14.02 8.87
C MET A 63 -25.43 -14.56 9.25
N GLU A 64 -26.07 -15.39 8.45
CA GLU A 64 -27.29 -16.16 8.78
C GLU A 64 -26.94 -17.25 9.81
N GLY A 65 -25.90 -18.05 9.52
CA GLY A 65 -25.35 -19.05 10.45
C GLY A 65 -24.84 -18.46 11.76
N LEU A 66 -24.46 -17.17 11.77
CA LEU A 66 -24.07 -16.43 12.97
C LEU A 66 -25.21 -15.63 13.64
N LYS A 67 -26.21 -15.07 12.90
CA LYS A 67 -27.35 -14.33 13.49
C LYS A 67 -28.54 -13.81 12.62
N GLN A 68 -28.46 -13.73 11.29
CA GLN A 68 -29.26 -12.86 10.39
C GLN A 68 -28.98 -11.34 10.52
N ARG A 69 -28.61 -10.67 9.40
CA ARG A 69 -28.75 -9.21 9.08
C ARG A 69 -28.04 -8.86 7.74
N ASN A 70 -28.56 -7.87 7.01
CA ASN A 70 -28.10 -7.47 5.66
C ASN A 70 -26.85 -6.56 5.66
N LEU A 71 -26.00 -6.72 4.64
CA LEU A 71 -24.92 -5.79 4.25
C LEU A 71 -24.87 -5.68 2.71
N HIS A 72 -23.90 -4.94 2.17
CA HIS A 72 -23.52 -4.93 0.74
C HIS A 72 -22.02 -4.63 0.65
N CYS A 73 -21.32 -5.18 -0.35
CA CYS A 73 -19.87 -5.04 -0.52
C CYS A 73 -19.50 -4.48 -1.91
N PHE A 74 -18.33 -3.85 -2.00
CA PHE A 74 -17.68 -3.43 -3.26
C PHE A 74 -16.17 -3.69 -3.17
N ILE A 75 -15.50 -3.94 -4.29
CA ILE A 75 -14.03 -3.93 -4.39
C ILE A 75 -13.64 -2.97 -5.52
N TRP A 76 -12.52 -2.29 -5.35
CA TRP A 76 -12.03 -1.25 -6.26
C TRP A 76 -10.81 -1.75 -7.03
N MET A 77 -10.78 -1.42 -8.33
CA MET A 77 -9.74 -1.76 -9.29
C MET A 77 -9.81 -0.73 -10.44
N GLU A 78 -8.71 -0.48 -11.17
CA GLU A 78 -8.74 0.37 -12.37
C GLU A 78 -9.16 -0.43 -13.61
N SER A 79 -9.88 0.22 -14.54
CA SER A 79 -10.00 -0.28 -15.91
C SER A 79 -8.67 -0.15 -16.63
N THR A 80 -8.31 -1.13 -17.46
CA THR A 80 -7.12 -1.05 -18.33
C THR A 80 -7.51 -1.25 -19.79
N TYR A 81 -6.72 -0.63 -20.67
CA TYR A 81 -6.98 -0.61 -22.10
C TYR A 81 -5.69 -0.83 -22.88
N CYS A 82 -5.70 -1.65 -23.94
CA CYS A 82 -4.53 -1.87 -24.81
C CYS A 82 -4.08 -0.61 -25.58
N THR A 83 -4.87 0.47 -25.54
CA THR A 83 -4.50 1.82 -26.02
C THR A 83 -3.68 2.63 -25.00
N GLN A 84 -3.68 2.25 -23.72
CA GLN A 84 -2.98 2.93 -22.61
C GLN A 84 -1.80 2.07 -22.13
N VAL A 85 -0.86 1.78 -23.03
CA VAL A 85 0.29 0.91 -22.77
C VAL A 85 1.61 1.54 -23.20
N GLU A 86 2.56 1.60 -22.27
CA GLU A 86 3.92 2.09 -22.45
C GLU A 86 4.86 0.91 -22.70
N TYR A 87 5.22 0.72 -23.96
CA TYR A 87 6.12 -0.34 -24.41
C TYR A 87 7.59 0.08 -24.29
N MET A 88 8.41 -0.71 -23.58
CA MET A 88 9.85 -0.42 -23.42
C MET A 88 10.61 -0.40 -24.75
N THR A 89 10.15 -1.12 -25.79
CA THR A 89 10.70 -1.04 -27.15
C THR A 89 10.56 0.32 -27.81
N ASN A 90 9.71 1.21 -27.27
CA ASN A 90 9.64 2.60 -27.72
C ASN A 90 10.68 3.51 -27.03
N TYR A 91 11.53 2.97 -26.16
CA TYR A 91 12.55 3.70 -25.38
C TYR A 91 13.97 3.11 -25.52
N PHE A 92 14.08 1.82 -25.85
CA PHE A 92 15.32 1.10 -26.08
C PHE A 92 15.31 0.41 -27.45
N GLU A 93 16.40 0.50 -28.21
CA GLU A 93 16.58 -0.22 -29.49
C GLU A 93 16.67 -1.73 -29.29
N GLN A 94 17.28 -2.17 -28.18
CA GLN A 94 17.39 -3.56 -27.76
C GLN A 94 17.03 -3.67 -26.27
N ILE A 95 16.25 -4.70 -25.91
CA ILE A 95 15.90 -5.04 -24.53
C ILE A 95 16.67 -6.29 -24.10
N ASP A 96 17.75 -6.09 -23.36
CA ASP A 96 18.58 -7.12 -22.72
C ASP A 96 18.13 -7.45 -21.28
N PHE A 97 17.30 -6.61 -20.67
CA PHE A 97 16.77 -6.76 -19.32
C PHE A 97 15.48 -7.59 -19.22
N TYR A 98 15.20 -8.05 -18.00
CA TYR A 98 13.91 -8.64 -17.62
C TYR A 98 13.02 -7.57 -16.98
N ILE A 99 11.73 -7.60 -17.30
CA ILE A 99 10.72 -6.66 -16.78
C ILE A 99 9.56 -7.44 -16.18
N TYR A 100 9.24 -7.13 -14.92
CA TYR A 100 7.93 -7.44 -14.34
C TYR A 100 6.95 -6.41 -14.92
N ALA A 101 6.13 -6.82 -15.88
CA ALA A 101 5.19 -5.93 -16.58
C ALA A 101 3.96 -5.61 -15.72
N GLY A 102 3.31 -4.48 -15.98
CA GLY A 102 2.04 -4.09 -15.33
C GLY A 102 2.07 -2.69 -14.70
N PRO A 103 1.21 -2.42 -13.70
CA PRO A 103 1.06 -1.10 -13.08
C PRO A 103 2.11 -0.77 -12.01
N ALA A 104 2.72 -1.78 -11.38
CA ALA A 104 3.90 -1.65 -10.50
C ALA A 104 5.12 -2.31 -11.14
N SER A 105 5.51 -1.81 -12.31
CA SER A 105 6.55 -2.46 -13.11
C SER A 105 7.94 -2.29 -12.51
N ARG A 106 8.76 -3.35 -12.59
CA ARG A 106 10.16 -3.38 -12.13
C ARG A 106 11.08 -3.98 -13.18
N ILE A 107 12.31 -3.50 -13.26
CA ILE A 107 13.32 -3.97 -14.23
C ILE A 107 14.57 -4.47 -13.49
N ARG A 108 15.13 -5.60 -13.98
CA ARG A 108 16.37 -6.22 -13.49
C ARG A 108 17.15 -6.89 -14.63
N ALA A 109 18.39 -7.30 -14.36
CA ALA A 109 19.13 -8.19 -15.27
C ALA A 109 18.33 -9.46 -15.61
N THR A 110 18.48 -9.96 -16.83
CA THR A 110 17.91 -11.24 -17.26
C THR A 110 18.67 -12.41 -16.64
N ASN A 111 20.00 -12.38 -16.71
CA ASN A 111 20.91 -13.37 -16.14
C ASN A 111 21.02 -13.17 -14.62
N VAL A 112 20.35 -14.03 -13.84
CA VAL A 112 20.35 -13.98 -12.38
C VAL A 112 20.73 -15.36 -11.81
N PRO A 113 21.54 -15.42 -10.74
CA PRO A 113 21.94 -14.32 -9.86
C PRO A 113 23.17 -13.51 -10.34
N GLU A 114 23.90 -13.98 -11.36
CA GLU A 114 25.22 -13.47 -11.77
C GLU A 114 25.26 -11.94 -11.96
N ASP A 115 24.36 -11.39 -12.79
CA ASP A 115 24.36 -9.96 -13.11
C ASP A 115 23.48 -9.12 -12.17
N TYR A 116 22.91 -9.69 -11.10
CA TYR A 116 21.89 -8.99 -10.29
C TYR A 116 22.40 -7.69 -9.66
N TYR A 117 23.65 -7.67 -9.19
CA TYR A 117 24.26 -6.51 -8.53
C TYR A 117 25.10 -5.63 -9.46
N THR A 118 25.56 -6.17 -10.60
CA THR A 118 26.34 -5.45 -11.62
C THR A 118 25.45 -4.74 -12.63
N PHE A 119 24.16 -5.08 -12.70
CA PHE A 119 23.17 -4.45 -13.57
C PHE A 119 23.10 -2.93 -13.39
N ASN A 120 23.34 -2.19 -14.49
CA ASN A 120 23.38 -0.73 -14.52
C ASN A 120 21.99 -0.08 -14.39
N SER A 121 21.42 -0.20 -13.18
CA SER A 121 20.09 0.28 -12.84
C SER A 121 19.94 1.80 -12.98
N GLU A 122 21.00 2.55 -12.66
CA GLU A 122 21.05 4.01 -12.83
C GLU A 122 20.99 4.40 -14.30
N GLY A 123 21.71 3.66 -15.16
CA GLY A 123 21.65 3.80 -16.62
C GLY A 123 20.25 3.57 -17.18
N ILE A 124 19.54 2.54 -16.72
CA ILE A 124 18.14 2.29 -17.12
C ILE A 124 17.23 3.45 -16.69
N VAL A 125 17.30 3.89 -15.43
CA VAL A 125 16.47 5.02 -14.93
C VAL A 125 16.77 6.29 -15.73
N LYS A 126 18.03 6.62 -15.98
CA LYS A 126 18.47 7.76 -16.81
C LYS A 126 17.97 7.64 -18.25
N ASN A 127 18.00 6.46 -18.83
CA ASN A 127 17.52 6.20 -20.19
C ASN A 127 15.99 6.20 -20.32
N LEU A 128 15.25 6.09 -19.22
CA LEU A 128 13.79 6.23 -19.20
C LEU A 128 13.30 7.61 -18.72
N THR A 129 14.19 8.45 -18.20
CA THR A 129 13.82 9.75 -17.61
C THR A 129 13.55 10.79 -18.71
N CYS A 130 12.36 11.41 -18.66
CA CYS A 130 11.95 12.54 -19.49
C CYS A 130 12.16 12.33 -21.00
N LYS A 131 11.84 11.13 -21.52
CA LYS A 131 12.06 10.79 -22.93
C LYS A 131 10.93 11.21 -23.86
N LYS A 132 9.70 11.36 -23.34
CA LYS A 132 8.52 11.76 -24.10
C LYS A 132 7.64 12.73 -23.33
N SER A 133 6.74 13.38 -24.05
CA SER A 133 5.71 14.26 -23.51
C SER A 133 4.41 14.07 -24.31
N PRO A 134 3.35 13.49 -23.73
CA PRO A 134 3.32 12.87 -22.40
C PRO A 134 4.17 11.58 -22.34
N GLN A 135 4.53 11.18 -21.13
CA GLN A 135 5.12 9.88 -20.79
C GLN A 135 4.39 9.39 -19.54
N HIS A 136 3.76 8.22 -19.60
CA HIS A 136 2.76 7.78 -18.62
C HIS A 136 3.30 6.88 -17.51
N PHE A 137 4.60 6.99 -17.25
CA PHE A 137 5.26 6.44 -16.09
C PHE A 137 6.50 7.27 -15.76
N LYS A 138 6.89 7.25 -14.49
CA LYS A 138 8.13 7.87 -14.03
C LYS A 138 9.09 6.80 -13.49
N PRO A 139 10.30 6.65 -14.05
CA PRO A 139 11.28 5.72 -13.52
C PRO A 139 11.90 6.27 -12.23
N TYR A 140 12.22 5.37 -11.31
CA TYR A 140 12.90 5.65 -10.06
C TYR A 140 13.91 4.54 -9.75
N LEU A 141 15.02 4.91 -9.10
CA LEU A 141 15.72 3.96 -8.25
C LEU A 141 14.89 3.75 -6.98
N SER A 142 14.84 2.53 -6.43
CA SER A 142 14.00 2.24 -5.26
C SER A 142 14.22 3.17 -4.05
N PRO A 143 15.43 3.67 -3.74
CA PRO A 143 15.62 4.66 -2.67
C PRO A 143 14.94 6.02 -2.94
N ASP A 144 14.71 6.39 -4.20
CA ASP A 144 14.18 7.68 -4.62
C ASP A 144 12.64 7.67 -4.77
N LEU A 145 12.01 6.51 -4.61
CA LEU A 145 10.55 6.40 -4.52
C LEU A 145 10.02 7.22 -3.33
N PRO A 146 8.78 7.78 -3.43
CA PRO A 146 8.14 8.48 -2.33
C PRO A 146 8.15 7.67 -1.03
N LYS A 147 8.77 8.21 0.03
CA LYS A 147 9.08 7.45 1.26
C LYS A 147 7.87 6.76 1.90
N ARG A 148 6.68 7.36 1.81
CA ARG A 148 5.39 6.80 2.24
C ARG A 148 5.04 5.43 1.64
N LEU A 149 5.68 5.01 0.54
CA LEU A 149 5.47 3.68 -0.03
C LEU A 149 6.24 2.59 0.72
N HIS A 150 7.27 2.97 1.50
CA HIS A 150 8.21 2.07 2.19
C HIS A 150 8.85 0.96 1.31
N TYR A 151 8.75 1.11 -0.02
CA TYR A 151 9.04 0.08 -1.02
C TYR A 151 10.47 0.18 -1.57
N ALA A 152 11.45 -0.05 -0.69
CA ALA A 152 12.88 -0.01 -1.07
C ALA A 152 13.79 -0.97 -0.29
N ASN A 153 13.48 -1.24 0.98
CA ASN A 153 14.37 -1.95 1.89
C ASN A 153 14.18 -3.48 1.82
N ASN A 154 14.32 -4.07 0.64
CA ASN A 154 14.36 -5.52 0.47
C ASN A 154 15.15 -5.90 -0.80
N ILE A 155 15.97 -6.95 -0.75
CA ILE A 155 16.69 -7.47 -1.93
C ILE A 155 15.75 -7.93 -3.06
N ARG A 156 14.51 -8.30 -2.75
CA ARG A 156 13.51 -8.70 -3.77
C ARG A 156 12.84 -7.50 -4.46
N ILE A 157 13.10 -6.28 -4.01
CA ILE A 157 12.67 -5.05 -4.68
C ILE A 157 13.82 -4.63 -5.58
N ASP A 158 13.69 -4.97 -6.87
CA ASP A 158 14.64 -4.58 -7.90
C ASP A 158 14.87 -3.06 -7.88
N LYS A 159 16.09 -2.62 -8.20
CA LYS A 159 16.45 -1.20 -8.09
C LYS A 159 15.63 -0.32 -9.00
N VAL A 160 15.35 -0.75 -10.24
CA VAL A 160 14.57 0.03 -11.20
C VAL A 160 13.08 -0.23 -11.00
N ASN A 161 12.34 0.82 -10.64
CA ASN A 161 10.89 0.79 -10.48
C ASN A 161 10.25 1.83 -11.40
N LEU A 162 9.12 1.49 -12.03
CA LEU A 162 8.34 2.41 -12.85
C LEU A 162 7.06 2.73 -12.10
N LEU A 163 6.91 3.98 -11.66
CA LEU A 163 5.67 4.47 -11.05
C LEU A 163 4.74 4.89 -12.20
N VAL A 164 3.75 4.04 -12.52
CA VAL A 164 2.87 4.20 -13.68
C VAL A 164 1.65 5.06 -13.33
N ASP A 165 1.17 5.85 -14.30
CA ASP A 165 -0.05 6.65 -14.18
C ASP A 165 -1.31 5.77 -14.07
N ARG A 166 -2.43 6.34 -13.62
CA ARG A 166 -3.73 5.63 -13.54
C ARG A 166 -4.12 5.05 -14.91
N GLN A 167 -4.58 3.80 -14.92
CA GLN A 167 -5.07 3.08 -16.11
C GLN A 167 -4.01 2.76 -17.20
N TRP A 168 -2.75 3.14 -16.96
CA TRP A 168 -1.64 2.80 -17.85
C TRP A 168 -0.89 1.54 -17.40
N LEU A 169 -0.29 0.83 -18.35
CA LEU A 169 0.56 -0.33 -18.08
C LEU A 169 1.96 -0.11 -18.68
N ALA A 170 3.01 -0.44 -17.93
CA ALA A 170 4.38 -0.48 -18.44
C ALA A 170 4.77 -1.94 -18.76
N VAL A 171 5.11 -2.22 -20.02
CA VAL A 171 5.30 -3.59 -20.54
C VAL A 171 6.52 -3.67 -21.47
N ARG A 172 7.01 -4.90 -21.72
CA ARG A 172 8.18 -5.13 -22.58
C ARG A 172 7.99 -4.60 -24.00
N ASP A 173 7.01 -5.14 -24.71
CA ASP A 173 6.79 -4.94 -26.14
C ASP A 173 5.34 -5.31 -26.54
N ARG A 174 5.04 -5.19 -27.84
CA ARG A 174 3.68 -5.36 -28.40
C ARG A 174 3.16 -6.80 -28.40
N SER A 175 3.93 -7.80 -27.97
CA SER A 175 3.43 -9.15 -27.74
C SER A 175 2.60 -9.28 -26.45
N TYR A 176 2.58 -8.25 -25.61
CA TYR A 176 1.80 -8.24 -24.37
C TYR A 176 0.31 -8.04 -24.66
N THR A 177 -0.51 -9.04 -24.34
CA THR A 177 -1.96 -9.08 -24.66
C THR A 177 -2.88 -8.88 -23.45
N SER A 178 -2.37 -8.97 -22.21
CA SER A 178 -3.17 -8.84 -20.98
C SER A 178 -3.31 -7.36 -20.58
N CYS A 179 -3.83 -6.54 -21.50
CA CYS A 179 -3.94 -5.08 -21.36
C CYS A 179 -5.37 -4.54 -21.31
N ASP A 180 -6.37 -5.25 -21.81
CA ASP A 180 -7.79 -4.92 -21.65
C ASP A 180 -8.39 -5.62 -20.42
N GLY A 181 -9.43 -5.01 -19.83
CA GLY A 181 -10.14 -5.54 -18.66
C GLY A 181 -9.96 -4.62 -17.45
N GLY A 182 -9.46 -5.15 -16.35
CA GLY A 182 -9.03 -4.34 -15.21
C GLY A 182 -7.76 -4.85 -14.55
N ASN A 183 -7.12 -4.00 -13.76
CA ASN A 183 -5.86 -4.32 -13.08
C ASN A 183 -5.68 -3.51 -11.79
N HIS A 184 -4.81 -3.99 -10.89
CA HIS A 184 -4.53 -3.38 -9.59
C HIS A 184 -3.03 -3.40 -9.27
N GLY A 185 -2.63 -2.72 -8.19
CA GLY A 185 -1.22 -2.56 -7.80
C GLY A 185 -0.58 -1.24 -8.24
N TYR A 186 -1.38 -0.28 -8.68
CA TYR A 186 -0.95 1.12 -8.85
C TYR A 186 -0.60 1.76 -7.49
N ASN A 187 -0.23 3.03 -7.52
CA ASN A 187 -0.08 3.87 -6.33
C ASN A 187 -1.31 3.76 -5.38
N ASN A 188 -1.07 3.38 -4.13
CA ASN A 188 -2.09 3.17 -3.09
C ASN A 188 -2.93 4.41 -2.70
N LEU A 189 -2.54 5.62 -3.13
CA LEU A 189 -3.35 6.84 -2.98
C LEU A 189 -4.27 7.12 -4.19
N PHE A 190 -4.41 6.17 -5.12
CA PHE A 190 -5.45 6.24 -6.13
C PHE A 190 -6.75 5.68 -5.56
N LYS A 191 -7.85 6.42 -5.71
CA LYS A 191 -9.17 6.04 -5.14
C LYS A 191 -9.66 4.67 -5.60
N SER A 192 -9.29 4.29 -6.81
CA SER A 192 -9.49 2.97 -7.41
C SER A 192 -8.72 1.83 -6.74
N MET A 193 -7.73 2.12 -5.90
CA MET A 193 -6.92 1.17 -5.12
C MET A 193 -7.27 1.20 -3.62
N GLU A 194 -8.26 1.99 -3.20
CA GLU A 194 -8.77 1.98 -1.83
C GLU A 194 -9.44 0.63 -1.53
N ALA A 195 -9.27 0.12 -0.31
CA ALA A 195 -9.87 -1.15 0.11
C ALA A 195 -11.05 -0.90 1.05
N ILE A 196 -12.01 -1.84 1.07
CA ILE A 196 -13.12 -1.81 2.03
C ILE A 196 -12.71 -2.46 3.35
N PHE A 197 -13.19 -1.87 4.45
CA PHE A 197 -13.11 -2.42 5.79
C PHE A 197 -14.49 -2.34 6.47
N LEU A 198 -15.03 -3.48 6.91
CA LEU A 198 -16.17 -3.53 7.82
C LEU A 198 -15.85 -4.40 9.03
N ALA A 199 -16.36 -3.97 10.19
CA ALA A 199 -16.17 -4.64 11.45
C ALA A 199 -17.49 -4.73 12.22
N TYR A 200 -17.80 -5.91 12.76
CA TYR A 200 -19.00 -6.12 13.58
C TYR A 200 -18.69 -7.05 14.75
N GLY A 201 -19.12 -6.67 15.96
CA GLY A 201 -18.95 -7.52 17.13
C GLY A 201 -19.13 -6.79 18.46
N PRO A 202 -19.11 -7.53 19.59
CA PRO A 202 -19.25 -6.95 20.93
C PRO A 202 -18.16 -5.92 21.28
N SER A 203 -16.94 -6.04 20.73
CA SER A 203 -15.84 -5.12 21.01
C SER A 203 -15.90 -3.81 20.21
N PHE A 204 -16.57 -3.81 19.06
CA PHE A 204 -16.67 -2.67 18.15
C PHE A 204 -17.81 -1.73 18.53
N LYS A 205 -17.64 -0.43 18.26
CA LYS A 205 -18.73 0.55 18.28
C LYS A 205 -19.77 0.21 17.20
N GLU A 206 -21.02 0.61 17.45
CA GLU A 206 -22.13 0.35 16.54
C GLU A 206 -22.44 1.63 15.74
N GLN A 207 -22.93 1.47 14.50
CA GLN A 207 -23.37 2.58 13.64
C GLN A 207 -22.35 3.74 13.54
N THR A 208 -21.06 3.39 13.48
CA THR A 208 -19.95 4.35 13.48
C THR A 208 -19.23 4.29 12.14
N GLU A 209 -19.22 5.41 11.41
CA GLU A 209 -18.29 5.65 10.30
C GLU A 209 -16.98 6.23 10.87
N VAL A 210 -15.85 5.93 10.24
CA VAL A 210 -14.51 6.35 10.68
C VAL A 210 -13.71 6.87 9.50
N ASP A 211 -12.74 7.74 9.76
CA ASP A 211 -11.80 8.23 8.75
C ASP A 211 -10.95 7.08 8.16
N VAL A 212 -10.43 7.29 6.97
CA VAL A 212 -9.56 6.32 6.28
C VAL A 212 -8.29 6.03 7.08
N PHE A 213 -7.87 4.76 7.10
CA PHE A 213 -6.66 4.30 7.77
C PHE A 213 -5.95 3.22 6.94
N GLU A 214 -4.67 2.97 7.24
CA GLU A 214 -3.84 2.02 6.49
C GLU A 214 -4.00 0.58 7.02
N ASN A 215 -3.99 -0.41 6.12
CA ASN A 215 -4.19 -1.81 6.49
C ASN A 215 -3.13 -2.39 7.45
N ILE A 216 -1.95 -1.76 7.55
CA ILE A 216 -0.90 -2.11 8.52
C ILE A 216 -1.37 -1.97 9.98
N GLU A 217 -2.36 -1.13 10.25
CA GLU A 217 -2.92 -0.90 11.59
C GLU A 217 -3.81 -2.08 12.06
N VAL A 218 -4.33 -2.88 11.12
CA VAL A 218 -5.29 -3.97 11.39
C VAL A 218 -4.69 -5.07 12.27
N TYR A 219 -3.37 -5.33 12.18
CA TYR A 219 -2.72 -6.36 13.00
C TYR A 219 -2.78 -6.04 14.49
N ASN A 220 -2.54 -4.78 14.87
CA ASN A 220 -2.65 -4.35 16.27
C ASN A 220 -4.09 -4.46 16.78
N LEU A 221 -5.06 -4.04 15.95
CA LEU A 221 -6.49 -4.19 16.25
C LEU A 221 -6.88 -5.67 16.46
N LEU A 222 -6.40 -6.59 15.62
CA LEU A 222 -6.64 -8.03 15.80
C LEU A 222 -6.05 -8.55 17.13
N CYS A 223 -4.87 -8.09 17.52
CA CYS A 223 -4.27 -8.44 18.81
C CYS A 223 -5.08 -7.89 19.99
N ASP A 224 -5.57 -6.65 19.90
CA ASP A 224 -6.45 -6.03 20.90
C ASP A 224 -7.80 -6.75 21.03
N LEU A 225 -8.35 -7.31 19.94
CA LEU A 225 -9.59 -8.09 19.94
C LEU A 225 -9.42 -9.50 20.54
N LEU A 226 -8.21 -10.06 20.44
CA LEU A 226 -7.83 -11.38 21.00
C LEU A 226 -7.22 -11.26 22.41
N HIS A 227 -7.03 -10.05 22.92
CA HIS A 227 -6.34 -9.76 24.20
C HIS A 227 -4.91 -10.32 24.27
N ILE A 228 -4.18 -10.31 23.15
CA ILE A 228 -2.79 -10.77 23.05
C ILE A 228 -1.82 -9.61 22.80
N THR A 229 -0.56 -9.79 23.16
CA THR A 229 0.49 -8.81 22.84
C THR A 229 0.89 -8.91 21.36
N PRO A 230 0.83 -7.82 20.58
CA PRO A 230 1.29 -7.82 19.20
C PRO A 230 2.81 -8.03 19.11
N ALA A 231 3.25 -8.74 18.06
CA ALA A 231 4.66 -8.77 17.68
C ALA A 231 5.10 -7.40 17.10
N PRO A 232 6.41 -7.08 17.06
CA PRO A 232 6.91 -5.86 16.43
C PRO A 232 6.43 -5.73 14.98
N ASN A 233 5.77 -4.62 14.67
CA ASN A 233 5.14 -4.34 13.38
C ASN A 233 5.19 -2.84 13.07
N ASN A 234 4.69 -2.42 11.90
CA ASN A 234 4.74 -1.03 11.45
C ASN A 234 3.51 -0.18 11.83
N GLY A 235 2.44 -0.78 12.35
CA GLY A 235 1.24 -0.06 12.76
C GLY A 235 1.43 0.68 14.10
N THR A 236 0.76 1.82 14.25
CA THR A 236 0.77 2.65 15.45
C THR A 236 -0.23 2.13 16.49
N HIS A 237 0.19 1.20 17.35
CA HIS A 237 -0.70 0.56 18.33
C HIS A 237 -1.47 1.61 19.18
N GLY A 238 -2.80 1.53 19.13
CA GLY A 238 -3.72 2.50 19.74
C GLY A 238 -4.36 3.50 18.76
N SER A 239 -3.88 3.61 17.52
CA SER A 239 -4.46 4.43 16.45
C SER A 239 -5.96 4.15 16.25
N LEU A 240 -6.32 2.86 16.16
CA LEU A 240 -7.68 2.36 15.93
C LEU A 240 -8.50 2.19 17.22
N ASN A 241 -8.05 2.71 18.38
CA ASN A 241 -8.82 2.66 19.63
C ASN A 241 -10.21 3.30 19.49
N HIS A 242 -10.36 4.25 18.58
CA HIS A 242 -11.62 4.92 18.31
C HIS A 242 -12.69 4.01 17.66
N LEU A 243 -12.32 2.83 17.12
CA LEU A 243 -13.26 1.80 16.64
C LEU A 243 -13.84 0.95 17.79
N LEU A 244 -13.16 0.90 18.94
CA LEU A 244 -13.48 -0.01 20.05
C LEU A 244 -14.39 0.65 21.09
N LYS A 245 -15.34 -0.13 21.65
CA LYS A 245 -16.16 0.28 22.81
C LYS A 245 -15.32 0.38 24.09
N LYS A 246 -14.35 -0.52 24.24
CA LYS A 246 -13.39 -0.55 25.35
C LYS A 246 -12.03 -0.98 24.79
N PRO A 247 -11.08 -0.05 24.61
CA PRO A 247 -9.72 -0.38 24.20
C PRO A 247 -9.04 -1.37 25.15
N PHE A 248 -8.27 -2.31 24.60
CA PHE A 248 -7.42 -3.22 25.37
C PHE A 248 -6.10 -2.53 25.75
N TYR A 249 -5.50 -1.81 24.79
CA TYR A 249 -4.28 -1.03 24.98
C TYR A 249 -4.56 0.48 25.08
N ASN A 250 -3.89 1.16 26.02
CA ASN A 250 -3.91 2.61 26.15
C ASN A 250 -2.52 3.16 25.78
N PRO A 251 -2.35 3.84 24.64
CA PRO A 251 -1.06 4.40 24.25
C PRO A 251 -0.63 5.53 25.20
N SER A 252 0.68 5.70 25.33
CA SER A 252 1.30 6.84 26.01
C SER A 252 2.36 7.45 25.09
N HIS A 253 2.67 8.74 25.28
CA HIS A 253 3.76 9.36 24.53
C HIS A 253 5.09 8.66 24.81
N ALA A 254 5.88 8.46 23.75
CA ALA A 254 7.26 7.99 23.89
C ALA A 254 8.04 8.98 24.76
N LYS A 255 8.83 8.45 25.71
CA LYS A 255 9.67 9.28 26.59
C LYS A 255 10.80 9.90 25.78
N GLU A 256 11.06 11.18 26.02
CA GLU A 256 12.26 11.86 25.51
C GLU A 256 13.51 11.11 26.02
N VAL A 257 14.43 10.79 25.10
CA VAL A 257 15.68 10.09 25.42
C VAL A 257 16.81 11.06 25.77
N SER A 258 16.79 12.25 25.16
CA SER A 258 17.83 13.27 25.28
C SER A 258 17.17 14.64 25.45
N SER A 259 17.30 15.24 26.63
CA SER A 259 16.76 16.57 26.89
C SER A 259 17.59 17.67 26.21
N PRO A 260 16.99 18.83 25.86
CA PRO A 260 17.69 19.94 25.24
C PRO A 260 18.89 20.43 26.06
N SER A 261 20.04 20.63 25.41
CA SER A 261 21.20 21.28 26.02
C SER A 261 20.97 22.79 26.19
N SER A 262 21.58 23.39 27.20
CA SER A 262 21.59 24.84 27.35
C SER A 262 22.63 25.47 26.42
N CYS A 263 22.19 26.36 25.54
CA CYS A 263 23.05 27.18 24.67
C CYS A 263 22.95 28.67 25.08
N PRO A 264 23.50 29.07 26.24
CA PRO A 264 23.46 30.48 26.66
C PRO A 264 24.30 31.34 25.71
N VAL A 265 23.81 32.55 25.42
CA VAL A 265 24.55 33.52 24.59
C VAL A 265 25.80 33.97 25.33
N SER A 266 26.96 33.47 24.91
CA SER A 266 28.27 33.79 25.50
C SER A 266 28.93 35.02 24.88
N ARG A 267 28.58 35.37 23.63
CA ARG A 267 29.07 36.54 22.88
C ARG A 267 27.99 37.04 21.92
N LEU A 268 27.94 38.36 21.72
CA LEU A 268 27.06 39.00 20.72
C LEU A 268 27.72 39.11 19.34
N THR A 269 29.05 39.02 19.27
CA THR A 269 29.82 38.97 18.02
C THR A 269 30.21 37.53 17.70
N PRO A 270 30.03 37.06 16.44
CA PRO A 270 30.55 35.77 16.00
C PRO A 270 32.06 35.65 16.24
N ILE A 271 32.52 34.44 16.59
CA ILE A 271 33.95 34.13 16.74
C ILE A 271 34.61 33.89 15.37
N ASP A 272 33.81 33.43 14.41
CA ASP A 272 34.17 33.10 13.04
C ASP A 272 33.09 33.69 12.12
N ASP A 273 33.46 34.18 10.94
CA ASP A 273 32.52 34.68 9.94
C ASP A 273 31.99 33.56 9.02
N LEU A 274 32.59 32.36 9.08
CA LEU A 274 32.29 31.19 8.25
C LEU A 274 32.31 31.50 6.75
N GLY A 275 33.09 32.49 6.32
CA GLY A 275 33.13 32.98 4.94
C GLY A 275 31.85 33.70 4.49
N CYS A 276 30.94 34.05 5.40
CA CYS A 276 29.66 34.66 5.10
C CYS A 276 29.73 36.20 5.16
N THR A 277 29.26 36.87 4.11
CA THR A 277 29.21 38.34 4.04
C THR A 277 27.77 38.85 4.02
N CYS A 278 27.39 39.71 4.98
CA CYS A 278 26.10 40.41 4.97
C CYS A 278 26.28 41.86 4.49
N MET A 279 25.83 42.16 3.25
CA MET A 279 26.08 43.46 2.60
C MET A 279 25.40 44.67 3.26
N HIS A 280 24.42 44.45 4.15
CA HIS A 280 23.68 45.53 4.83
C HIS A 280 24.06 45.72 6.30
N VAL A 281 24.91 44.86 6.86
CA VAL A 281 25.47 45.08 8.21
C VAL A 281 26.73 45.93 8.05
N SER A 282 26.53 47.25 7.95
CA SER A 282 27.61 48.21 8.13
C SER A 282 28.22 48.01 9.53
N ARG A 283 29.55 48.17 9.64
CA ARG A 283 30.26 48.13 10.94
C ARG A 283 29.96 49.38 11.77
N GLY A 284 28.71 49.51 12.22
CA GLY A 284 28.27 50.49 13.19
C GLY A 284 28.44 49.93 14.61
N PHE A 285 29.67 49.92 15.11
CA PHE A 285 29.86 49.91 16.56
C PHE A 285 29.35 51.25 17.09
N CYS A 286 28.31 51.23 17.90
CA CYS A 286 28.05 52.32 18.83
C CYS A 286 29.01 52.13 20.00
N ASP A 287 30.13 52.85 19.98
CA ASP A 287 30.90 53.10 21.20
C ASP A 287 30.02 53.93 22.17
N LEU A 288 30.09 53.59 23.46
CA LEU A 288 29.45 54.30 24.57
C LEU A 288 30.38 55.39 25.13
#